data_AF-A0A1S3R3R8-F1
#
_entry.id   AF-A0A1S3R3R8-F1
#
_cell.length_a   1.000
_cell.length_b   1.000
_cell.length_c   1.000
_cell.angle_alpha   90.00
_cell.angle_beta   90.00
_cell.angle_gamma   90.00
#
_symmetry.space_group_name_H-M   'P 1'
#
loop_
_entity.id
_entity.type
_entity.pdbx_description
1 polymer ?
#
loop_
_entity_poly.entity_id
_entity_poly.type
_entity_poly.pdbx_seq_one_letter_code
_entity_poly.pdbx_strand_id
1 'polypeptide(L)'
;MVVATRQPKKGSKVVVANNESEEETSLPMSYDEKRQLSLDINRLPGEKLGRVVHIIQSREPSLRDSNPDEIEIDFETLKPSTLRELERYVKSCLQKKQRKLLRKL
;
A
#
# COMPACT_ATOMS: atom_id res chain seq x y z
N MET A 1 -30.90 -49.95 -26.56
CA MET A 1 -30.98 -48.49 -26.38
C MET A 1 -29.92 -48.08 -25.37
N VAL A 2 -29.12 -47.09 -25.72
CA VAL A 2 -27.92 -46.64 -25.00
C VAL A 2 -28.28 -45.83 -23.75
N VAL A 3 -27.61 -46.07 -22.63
CA VAL A 3 -27.56 -45.12 -21.50
C VAL A 3 -26.11 -44.95 -21.09
N ALA A 4 -25.53 -43.82 -21.47
CA ALA A 4 -24.19 -43.39 -21.07
C ALA A 4 -24.29 -42.56 -19.78
N THR A 5 -23.68 -43.04 -18.69
CA THR A 5 -23.53 -42.25 -17.46
C THR A 5 -22.23 -41.46 -17.53
N ARG A 6 -22.33 -40.13 -17.72
CA ARG A 6 -21.23 -39.17 -17.58
C ARG A 6 -21.23 -38.58 -16.17
N GLN A 7 -20.18 -38.82 -15.38
CA GLN A 7 -19.91 -38.04 -14.16
C GLN A 7 -18.95 -36.88 -14.49
N PRO A 8 -19.26 -35.63 -14.15
CA PRO A 8 -18.28 -34.55 -14.18
C PRO A 8 -17.53 -34.42 -12.85
N LYS A 9 -16.20 -34.53 -12.91
CA LYS A 9 -15.29 -34.16 -11.82
C LYS A 9 -15.30 -32.63 -11.64
N LYS A 10 -15.76 -32.14 -10.50
CA LYS A 10 -15.51 -30.75 -10.07
C LYS A 10 -14.23 -30.73 -9.26
N GLY A 11 -13.17 -30.24 -9.90
CA GLY A 11 -11.90 -29.92 -9.25
C GLY A 11 -12.10 -28.85 -8.19
N SER A 12 -11.47 -29.06 -7.03
CA SER A 12 -11.27 -28.05 -6.03
C SER A 12 -10.47 -26.90 -6.63
N LYS A 13 -11.16 -25.80 -6.95
CA LYS A 13 -10.53 -24.54 -7.31
C LYS A 13 -9.92 -23.98 -6.02
N VAL A 14 -8.65 -24.30 -5.78
CA VAL A 14 -7.86 -23.68 -4.72
C VAL A 14 -7.85 -22.18 -5.01
N VAL A 15 -8.51 -21.43 -4.13
CA VAL A 15 -8.51 -19.97 -4.10
C VAL A 15 -7.15 -19.50 -3.57
N VAL A 16 -6.14 -19.54 -4.42
CA VAL A 16 -4.81 -18.94 -4.14
C VAL A 16 -4.87 -17.49 -4.62
N ALA A 17 -5.33 -16.57 -3.78
CA ALA A 17 -5.25 -15.13 -4.10
C ALA A 17 -5.23 -14.19 -2.87
N ASN A 18 -5.06 -14.70 -1.64
CA ASN A 18 -5.18 -13.87 -0.44
C ASN A 18 -3.99 -13.92 0.54
N ASN A 19 -2.95 -14.74 0.30
CA ASN A 19 -1.84 -14.87 1.25
C ASN A 19 -0.64 -13.95 0.95
N GLU A 20 -0.46 -13.50 -0.30
CA GLU A 20 0.69 -12.67 -0.69
C GLU A 20 0.66 -11.25 -0.08
N SER A 21 -0.53 -10.69 0.14
CA SER A 21 -0.64 -9.32 0.67
C SER A 21 -0.25 -9.22 2.15
N GLU A 22 -0.49 -10.24 2.96
CA GLU A 22 -0.10 -10.19 4.38
C GLU A 22 1.42 -10.35 4.54
N GLU A 23 2.03 -11.28 3.80
CA GLU A 23 3.48 -11.47 3.82
C GLU A 23 4.21 -10.23 3.31
N GLU A 24 3.77 -9.61 2.20
CA GLU A 24 4.35 -8.38 1.67
C GLU A 24 4.22 -7.20 2.65
N THR A 25 3.11 -7.10 3.38
CA THR A 25 2.94 -6.02 4.38
C THR A 25 3.81 -6.20 5.61
N SER A 26 4.31 -7.40 5.88
CA SER A 26 5.20 -7.66 7.01
C SER A 26 6.68 -7.45 6.67
N LEU A 27 7.04 -7.37 5.38
CA LEU A 27 8.42 -7.23 4.94
C LEU A 27 8.99 -5.85 5.32
N PRO A 28 10.14 -5.80 6.03
CA PRO A 28 10.81 -4.53 6.32
C PRO A 28 11.24 -3.84 5.02
N MET A 29 11.31 -2.52 5.05
CA MET A 29 11.97 -1.74 4.00
C MET A 29 13.46 -1.63 4.29
N SER A 30 14.26 -1.73 3.23
CA SER A 30 15.65 -1.33 3.23
C SER A 30 15.79 0.19 3.41
N TYR A 31 16.99 0.64 3.79
CA TYR A 31 17.30 2.06 3.95
C TYR A 31 17.04 2.86 2.66
N ASP A 32 17.44 2.34 1.50
CA ASP A 32 17.20 3.01 0.22
C ASP A 32 15.71 3.11 -0.11
N GLU A 33 14.91 2.09 0.21
CA GLU A 33 13.44 2.16 0.07
C GLU A 33 12.84 3.24 0.99
N LYS A 34 13.25 3.32 2.26
CA LYS A 34 12.81 4.38 3.19
C LYS A 34 13.19 5.77 2.67
N ARG A 35 14.42 5.93 2.18
CA ARG A 35 14.91 7.19 1.59
C ARG A 35 14.08 7.59 0.38
N GLN A 36 13.79 6.65 -0.53
CA GLN A 36 12.96 6.91 -1.71
C GLN A 36 11.53 7.29 -1.30
N LEU A 37 10.96 6.61 -0.32
CA LEU A 37 9.62 6.91 0.20
C LEU A 37 9.56 8.34 0.78
N SER A 38 10.57 8.76 1.53
CA SER A 38 10.68 10.15 2.04
C SER A 38 10.68 11.17 0.91
N LEU A 39 11.49 10.95 -0.13
CA LEU A 39 11.53 11.82 -1.30
C LEU A 39 10.18 11.86 -2.04
N ASP A 40 9.52 10.72 -2.19
CA ASP A 40 8.25 10.62 -2.91
C ASP A 40 7.07 11.23 -2.13
N ILE A 41 7.07 11.13 -0.80
CA ILE A 41 6.11 11.84 0.07
C ILE A 41 6.26 13.35 -0.11
N ASN A 42 7.50 13.88 -0.09
CA ASN A 42 7.77 15.31 -0.32
C ASN A 42 7.32 15.81 -1.70
N ARG A 43 7.11 14.92 -2.67
CA ARG A 43 6.61 15.26 -4.03
C ARG A 43 5.09 15.24 -4.14
N LEU A 44 4.38 14.80 -3.09
CA LEU A 44 2.93 14.81 -3.07
C LEU A 44 2.38 16.23 -2.88
N PRO A 45 1.24 16.56 -3.50
CA PRO A 45 0.55 17.81 -3.18
C PRO A 45 0.00 17.79 -1.75
N GLY A 46 -0.15 18.95 -1.12
CA GLY A 46 -0.60 19.09 0.27
C GLY A 46 -1.89 18.33 0.61
N GLU A 47 -2.88 18.33 -0.30
CA GLU A 47 -4.14 17.57 -0.14
C GLU A 47 -3.89 16.05 0.03
N LYS A 48 -2.84 15.51 -0.58
CA LYS A 48 -2.48 14.09 -0.48
C LYS A 48 -1.57 13.81 0.72
N LEU A 49 -0.85 14.81 1.23
CA LEU A 49 -0.08 14.71 2.47
C LEU A 49 -0.99 14.48 3.67
N GLY A 50 -2.14 15.15 3.75
CA GLY A 50 -3.11 14.91 4.84
C GLY A 50 -3.53 13.44 4.94
N ARG A 51 -3.60 12.73 3.82
CA ARG A 51 -3.88 11.29 3.82
C ARG A 51 -2.69 10.43 4.28
N VAL A 52 -1.46 10.85 4.03
CA VAL A 52 -0.24 10.21 4.59
C VAL A 52 -0.29 10.25 6.12
N VAL A 53 -0.55 11.43 6.69
CA VAL A 53 -0.69 11.61 8.14
C VAL A 53 -1.78 10.71 8.71
N HIS A 54 -2.94 10.66 8.06
CA HIS A 54 -4.04 9.80 8.50
C HIS A 54 -3.70 8.30 8.48
N ILE A 55 -2.93 7.82 7.49
CA ILE A 55 -2.48 6.41 7.45
C ILE A 55 -1.59 6.12 8.67
N ILE A 56 -0.65 7.01 8.98
CA ILE A 56 0.26 6.87 10.12
C ILE A 56 -0.53 6.85 11.43
N GLN A 57 -1.36 7.85 11.68
CA GLN A 57 -2.15 7.95 12.91
C GLN A 57 -3.12 6.77 13.12
N SER A 58 -3.66 6.22 12.03
CA SER A 58 -4.57 5.08 12.10
C SER A 58 -3.85 3.76 12.43
N ARG A 59 -2.58 3.60 12.06
CA ARG A 59 -1.81 2.35 12.24
C ARG A 59 -0.82 2.41 13.39
N GLU A 60 -0.46 3.62 13.82
CA GLU A 60 0.48 3.88 14.91
C GLU A 60 -0.22 4.58 16.08
N PRO A 61 -0.62 3.84 17.12
CA PRO A 61 -1.31 4.39 18.28
C PRO A 61 -0.54 5.50 18.99
N SER A 62 0.79 5.45 18.99
CA SER A 62 1.68 6.45 19.61
C SER A 62 1.60 7.82 18.95
N LEU A 63 1.17 7.89 17.68
CA LEU A 63 1.11 9.12 16.90
C LEU A 63 -0.33 9.64 16.72
N ARG A 64 -1.33 8.93 17.24
CA ARG A 64 -2.75 9.19 16.97
C ARG A 64 -3.20 10.58 17.42
N ASP A 65 -2.70 11.04 18.55
CA ASP A 65 -3.11 12.31 19.17
C ASP A 65 -2.12 13.45 18.86
N SER A 66 -1.12 13.22 18.01
CA SER A 66 -0.18 14.24 17.55
C SER A 66 -0.85 15.27 16.64
N ASN A 67 -0.34 16.50 16.68
CA ASN A 67 -0.78 17.58 15.78
C ASN A 67 -0.53 17.19 14.31
N PRO A 68 -1.56 17.11 13.44
CA PRO A 68 -1.39 16.68 12.05
C PRO A 68 -0.55 17.64 11.20
N ASP A 69 -0.42 18.91 11.62
CA ASP A 69 0.37 19.92 10.90
C ASP A 69 1.88 19.85 11.23
N GLU A 70 2.28 19.18 12.31
CA GLU A 70 3.66 19.15 12.83
C GLU A 70 4.25 17.74 12.93
N ILE A 71 3.59 16.74 12.36
CA ILE A 71 4.03 15.34 12.50
C ILE A 71 5.41 15.10 11.87
N GLU A 72 6.37 14.67 12.68
CA GLU A 72 7.66 14.16 12.22
C GLU A 72 7.54 12.66 11.91
N ILE A 73 7.99 12.26 10.72
CA ILE A 73 7.92 10.87 10.27
C ILE A 73 9.29 10.21 10.50
N ASP A 74 9.40 9.46 11.59
CA ASP A 74 10.58 8.63 11.85
C ASP A 74 10.39 7.21 11.28
N PHE A 75 10.96 6.95 10.10
CA PHE A 75 10.89 5.67 9.40
C PHE A 75 11.57 4.50 10.14
N GLU A 76 12.34 4.76 11.20
CA GLU A 76 12.92 3.70 12.04
C GLU A 76 11.96 3.23 13.12
N THR A 77 10.97 4.05 13.50
CA THR A 77 10.00 3.72 14.56
C THR A 77 8.67 3.19 14.02
N LEU A 78 8.36 3.45 12.75
CA LEU A 78 7.15 2.95 12.11
C LEU A 78 7.20 1.44 11.87
N LYS A 79 6.05 0.77 11.97
CA LYS A 79 5.95 -0.66 11.65
C LYS A 79 6.18 -0.90 10.16
N PRO A 80 6.76 -2.05 9.76
CA PRO A 80 6.88 -2.45 8.36
C PRO A 80 5.56 -2.34 7.57
N SER A 81 4.44 -2.74 8.18
CA SER A 81 3.12 -2.68 7.56
C SER A 81 2.59 -1.27 7.35
N THR A 82 2.99 -0.32 8.18
CA THR A 82 2.69 1.10 7.99
C THR A 82 3.52 1.64 6.84
N LEU A 83 4.81 1.32 6.79
CA LEU A 83 5.70 1.72 5.70
C LEU A 83 5.18 1.20 4.33
N ARG A 84 4.87 -0.09 4.23
CA ARG A 84 4.38 -0.71 2.98
C ARG A 84 3.05 -0.09 2.51
N GLU A 85 2.16 0.26 3.43
CA GLU A 85 0.93 0.99 3.10
C GLU A 85 1.21 2.40 2.57
N LEU A 86 2.11 3.14 3.23
CA LEU A 86 2.54 4.46 2.77
C LEU A 86 3.12 4.39 1.36
N GLU A 87 4.01 3.44 1.10
CA GLU A 87 4.59 3.21 -0.22
C GLU A 87 3.52 2.94 -1.28
N ARG A 88 2.58 2.03 -1.01
CA ARG A 88 1.48 1.71 -1.92
C ARG A 88 0.63 2.95 -2.24
N TYR A 89 0.30 3.75 -1.22
CA TYR A 89 -0.47 4.98 -1.39
C TYR A 89 0.29 6.04 -2.21
N VAL A 90 1.56 6.28 -1.86
CA VAL A 90 2.40 7.29 -2.52
C VAL A 90 2.64 6.92 -3.99
N LYS A 91 2.99 5.66 -4.29
CA LYS A 91 3.14 5.15 -5.67
C LYS A 91 1.85 5.34 -6.48
N SER A 92 0.69 5.03 -5.90
CA SER A 92 -0.62 5.24 -6.56
C SER A 92 -0.88 6.71 -6.90
N CYS A 93 -0.49 7.64 -6.02
CA CYS A 93 -0.62 9.07 -6.25
C CYS A 93 0.28 9.55 -7.40
N LEU A 94 1.54 9.10 -7.43
CA LEU A 94 2.51 9.50 -8.44
C LEU A 94 2.21 8.92 -9.83
N GLN A 95 1.77 7.66 -9.91
CA GLN A 95 1.37 7.03 -11.18
C GLN A 95 0.17 7.72 -11.83
N LYS A 96 -0.81 8.18 -11.04
CA LYS A 96 -1.97 8.94 -11.55
C LYS A 96 -1.56 10.31 -12.13
N LYS A 97 -0.50 10.93 -11.59
CA LYS A 97 0.04 12.20 -12.11
C LYS A 97 0.66 12.03 -13.49
N GLN A 98 1.45 10.98 -13.70
CA GLN A 98 2.05 10.69 -15.02
C GLN A 98 0.99 10.47 -16.10
N ARG A 99 -0.07 9.72 -15.81
CA ARG A 99 -1.18 9.49 -16.77
C ARG A 99 -1.96 10.77 -17.11
N LYS A 100 -2.13 11.69 -16.15
CA LYS A 100 -2.78 12.99 -16.43
C LYS A 100 -1.90 13.92 -17.26
N LEU A 101 -0.58 13.88 -17.09
CA LEU A 101 0.36 14.67 -17.89
C LEU A 101 0.42 14.17 -19.35
N LEU A 102 0.47 12.85 -19.53
CA LEU A 102 0.49 12.22 -20.86
C LEU A 102 -0.80 12.41 -21.66
N ARG A 103 -1.95 12.61 -21.00
CA ARG A 103 -3.24 12.89 -21.67
C ARG A 103 -3.44 14.36 -22.07
N LYS A 104 -2.51 15.24 -21.69
CA LYS A 104 -2.54 16.67 -22.01
C LYS A 104 -1.56 17.08 -23.12
N LEU A 105 -0.82 16.11 -23.65
CA LEU A 105 -0.03 16.22 -24.88
C LEU A 105 -0.88 15.70 -26.04
#